data_AF-A0A6A7LJM5-F1
#
_entry.id   AF-A0A6A7LJM5-F1
#
_cell.length_a   1.000
_cell.length_b   1.000
_cell.length_c   1.000
_cell.angle_alpha   90.00
_cell.angle_beta   90.00
_cell.angle_gamma   90.00
#
_symmetry.space_group_name_H-M   'P 1'
#
loop_
_entity.id
_entity.type
_entity.pdbx_description
1 polymer ?
#
loop_
_entity_poly.entity_id
_entity_poly.type
_entity_poly.pdbx_seq_one_letter_code
_entity_poly.pdbx_strand_id
1 'polypeptide(L)'
;MTYNVTSPTIALLKVIFYHDYTLPQFFSYSIDYMVNWQVAIMHKHKLIELRKIVEEKIGSLREEVEIATNVKPNPSYISDRKDEIEFLQWVTRIIKPILNHDNDEPQQLGAIKMRVELADTIRFENLMNERVQELNLKLKESNNLRESDILINEIDTLESTLGRLSDLKYGDKARAIEIAEANNNFQQANRLRKQLIKIQDMELEIGTQIQMQK
;
A
#
# COMPACT_ATOMS: atom_id res chain seq x y z
N MET A 1 -36.86 -10.66 -21.71
CA MET A 1 -35.91 -10.50 -20.59
C MET A 1 -35.23 -11.84 -20.36
N THR A 2 -34.00 -11.97 -20.84
CA THR A 2 -33.19 -13.18 -20.70
C THR A 2 -31.80 -12.74 -20.24
N TYR A 3 -31.47 -13.05 -18.99
CA TYR A 3 -30.13 -12.84 -18.44
C TYR A 3 -29.21 -13.92 -19.02
N ASN A 4 -28.30 -13.53 -19.90
CA ASN A 4 -27.14 -14.34 -20.30
C ASN A 4 -25.98 -13.99 -19.37
N VAL A 5 -25.81 -14.78 -18.31
CA VAL A 5 -24.58 -14.78 -17.50
C VAL A 5 -23.81 -16.04 -17.87
N THR A 6 -22.98 -15.94 -18.90
CA THR A 6 -22.00 -16.99 -19.20
C THR A 6 -20.89 -16.92 -18.17
N SER A 7 -20.90 -17.85 -17.22
CA SER A 7 -19.80 -18.08 -16.28
C SER A 7 -18.48 -18.31 -17.06
N PRO A 8 -17.35 -17.69 -16.66
CA PRO A 8 -16.04 -17.83 -17.32
C PRO A 8 -15.56 -19.27 -17.45
N THR A 9 -16.02 -20.15 -16.55
CA THR A 9 -15.69 -21.59 -16.54
C THR A 9 -16.17 -22.30 -17.81
N ILE A 10 -17.29 -21.86 -18.39
CA ILE A 10 -17.90 -22.49 -19.57
C ILE A 10 -17.21 -22.02 -20.86
N ALA A 11 -16.68 -20.81 -20.90
CA ALA A 11 -15.90 -20.31 -22.04
C ALA A 11 -14.52 -21.01 -22.13
N LEU A 12 -13.88 -21.28 -20.99
CA LEU A 12 -12.60 -21.99 -20.90
C LEU A 12 -12.67 -23.45 -21.38
N LEU A 13 -13.75 -24.16 -21.06
CA LEU A 13 -13.96 -25.54 -21.53
C LEU A 13 -14.17 -25.64 -23.05
N LYS A 14 -14.77 -24.63 -23.69
CA LYS A 14 -14.98 -24.63 -25.15
C LYS A 14 -13.70 -24.44 -25.95
N VAL A 15 -12.71 -23.71 -25.43
CA VAL A 15 -11.42 -23.50 -26.12
C VAL A 15 -10.55 -24.75 -26.07
N ILE A 16 -10.62 -25.53 -24.98
CA ILE A 16 -9.87 -26.79 -24.81
C ILE A 16 -10.32 -27.86 -25.83
N PHE A 17 -11.61 -27.91 -26.17
CA PHE A 17 -12.13 -28.96 -27.07
C PHE A 17 -11.97 -28.68 -28.56
N TYR A 18 -11.69 -27.43 -28.97
CA TYR A 18 -11.70 -27.04 -30.39
C TYR A 18 -10.32 -26.86 -31.02
N HIS A 19 -9.25 -26.77 -30.22
CA HIS A 19 -7.90 -26.62 -30.73
C HIS A 19 -6.93 -27.51 -29.97
N ASP A 20 -6.31 -28.47 -30.67
CA ASP A 20 -5.28 -29.40 -30.19
C ASP A 20 -4.02 -28.66 -29.72
N TYR A 21 -4.09 -28.01 -28.57
CA TYR A 21 -2.92 -27.46 -27.89
C TYR A 21 -2.28 -28.54 -27.02
N THR A 22 -0.99 -28.79 -27.23
CA THR A 22 -0.20 -29.65 -26.34
C THR A 22 -0.02 -28.96 -24.97
N LEU A 23 -0.14 -29.75 -23.89
CA LEU A 23 -0.11 -29.33 -22.48
C LEU A 23 0.93 -28.24 -22.12
N PRO A 24 2.18 -28.23 -22.64
CA PRO A 24 3.17 -27.21 -22.28
C PRO A 24 2.82 -25.79 -22.77
N GLN A 25 2.15 -25.66 -23.93
CA GLN A 25 1.72 -24.37 -24.46
C GLN A 25 0.52 -23.82 -23.69
N PHE A 26 -0.33 -24.71 -23.18
CA PHE A 26 -1.48 -24.34 -22.35
C PHE A 26 -1.05 -23.70 -21.02
N PHE A 27 -0.03 -24.25 -20.34
CA PHE A 27 0.51 -23.67 -19.11
C PHE A 27 1.12 -22.28 -19.32
N SER A 28 1.87 -22.08 -20.41
CA SER A 28 2.43 -20.77 -20.76
C SER A 28 1.33 -19.74 -21.03
N TYR A 29 0.31 -20.10 -21.81
CA TYR A 29 -0.78 -19.19 -22.16
C TYR A 29 -1.68 -18.88 -20.95
N SER A 30 -1.94 -19.86 -20.08
CA SER A 30 -2.71 -19.67 -18.85
C SER A 30 -1.98 -18.82 -17.81
N ILE A 31 -0.64 -18.89 -17.74
CA ILE A 31 0.14 -18.02 -16.86
C ILE A 31 0.17 -16.59 -17.41
N ASP A 32 0.38 -16.38 -18.72
CA ASP A 32 0.33 -15.03 -19.28
C ASP A 32 -1.08 -14.42 -19.22
N TYR A 33 -2.15 -15.23 -19.37
CA TYR A 33 -3.52 -14.77 -19.12
C TYR A 33 -3.80 -14.54 -17.63
N MET A 34 -3.31 -15.37 -16.71
CA MET A 34 -3.47 -15.14 -15.26
C MET A 34 -2.65 -13.94 -14.77
N VAL A 35 -1.47 -13.69 -15.33
CA VAL A 35 -0.62 -12.53 -15.02
C VAL A 35 -1.23 -11.25 -15.62
N ASN A 36 -1.75 -11.30 -16.86
CA ASN A 36 -2.48 -10.16 -17.44
C ASN A 36 -3.84 -9.93 -16.78
N TRP A 37 -4.51 -10.97 -16.27
CA TRP A 37 -5.69 -10.81 -15.44
C TRP A 37 -5.35 -10.32 -14.03
N GLN A 38 -4.20 -10.67 -13.44
CA GLN A 38 -3.71 -10.00 -12.22
C GLN A 38 -3.44 -8.51 -12.44
N VAL A 39 -3.04 -8.11 -13.65
CA VAL A 39 -2.94 -6.69 -14.06
C VAL A 39 -4.32 -6.04 -14.25
N ALA A 40 -5.38 -6.81 -14.52
CA ALA A 40 -6.75 -6.33 -14.71
C ALA A 40 -7.69 -6.51 -13.49
N ILE A 41 -7.31 -7.30 -12.48
CA ILE A 41 -8.06 -7.51 -11.24
C ILE A 41 -7.79 -6.31 -10.32
N MET A 42 -8.66 -5.30 -10.43
CA MET A 42 -9.00 -4.34 -9.38
C MET A 42 -7.85 -4.01 -8.41
N HIS A 43 -6.80 -3.31 -8.88
CA HIS A 43 -5.81 -2.71 -7.98
C HIS A 43 -6.56 -1.81 -6.99
N LYS A 44 -6.62 -2.26 -5.73
CA LYS A 44 -7.07 -1.47 -4.61
C LYS A 44 -6.02 -0.38 -4.40
N HIS A 45 -6.48 0.86 -4.35
CA HIS A 45 -5.62 2.03 -4.15
C HIS A 45 -4.77 1.84 -2.88
N LYS A 46 -3.44 1.98 -2.98
CA LYS A 46 -2.53 1.67 -1.86
C LYS A 46 -2.83 2.43 -0.58
N LEU A 47 -3.21 3.71 -0.66
CA LEU A 47 -3.64 4.46 0.53
C LEU A 47 -4.96 3.94 1.15
N ILE A 48 -5.87 3.35 0.37
CA ILE A 48 -7.08 2.70 0.91
C ILE A 48 -6.68 1.42 1.66
N GLU A 49 -5.74 0.65 1.14
CA GLU A 49 -5.21 -0.54 1.82
C GLU A 49 -4.47 -0.14 3.12
N LEU A 50 -3.60 0.87 3.05
CA LEU A 50 -2.89 1.40 4.21
C LEU A 50 -3.85 1.88 5.30
N ARG A 51 -4.88 2.64 4.91
CA ARG A 51 -5.89 3.12 5.85
C ARG A 51 -6.56 1.97 6.59
N LYS A 52 -6.90 0.86 5.91
CA LYS A 52 -7.51 -0.31 6.55
C LYS A 52 -6.57 -0.95 7.56
N ILE A 53 -5.29 -1.13 7.21
CA ILE A 53 -4.27 -1.68 8.11
C ILE A 53 -4.15 -0.80 9.37
N VAL A 54 -4.14 0.53 9.19
CA VAL A 54 -4.08 1.48 10.30
C VAL A 54 -5.35 1.42 11.17
N GLU A 55 -6.53 1.36 10.57
CA GLU A 55 -7.81 1.24 11.28
C GLU A 55 -7.91 -0.07 12.07
N GLU A 56 -7.44 -1.19 11.50
CA GLU A 56 -7.35 -2.48 12.19
C GLU A 56 -6.40 -2.40 13.40
N LYS A 57 -5.22 -1.78 13.23
CA LYS A 57 -4.27 -1.56 14.32
C LYS A 57 -4.85 -0.70 15.44
N ILE A 58 -5.56 0.38 15.10
CA ILE A 58 -6.28 1.22 16.07
C ILE A 58 -7.31 0.38 16.85
N GLY A 59 -8.06 -0.49 16.16
CA GLY A 59 -9.02 -1.39 16.79
C GLY A 59 -8.36 -2.30 17.82
N SER A 60 -7.27 -2.97 17.42
CA SER A 60 -6.48 -3.84 18.31
C SER A 60 -5.93 -3.10 19.53
N LEU A 61 -5.39 -1.89 19.34
CA LEU A 61 -4.86 -1.09 20.44
C LEU A 61 -5.95 -0.61 21.41
N ARG A 62 -7.15 -0.31 20.91
CA ARG A 62 -8.29 0.06 21.75
C ARG A 62 -8.73 -1.09 22.64
N GLU A 63 -8.85 -2.29 22.06
CA GLU A 63 -9.15 -3.51 22.82
C GLU A 63 -8.07 -3.77 23.88
N GLU A 64 -6.80 -3.64 23.51
CA GLU A 64 -5.68 -3.79 24.44
C GLU A 64 -5.74 -2.79 25.60
N VAL A 65 -6.04 -1.51 25.32
CA VAL A 65 -6.22 -0.47 26.34
C VAL A 65 -7.41 -0.77 27.26
N GLU A 66 -8.52 -1.26 26.71
CA GLU A 66 -9.71 -1.63 27.48
C GLU A 66 -9.41 -2.80 28.43
N ILE A 67 -8.82 -3.88 27.90
CA ILE A 67 -8.40 -5.04 28.70
C ILE A 67 -7.44 -4.58 29.78
N ALA A 68 -6.38 -3.85 29.41
CA ALA A 68 -5.37 -3.37 30.31
C ALA A 68 -6.04 -2.60 31.46
N THR A 69 -6.88 -1.61 31.16
CA THR A 69 -7.58 -0.79 32.17
C THR A 69 -8.35 -1.63 33.19
N ASN A 70 -8.97 -2.73 32.75
CA ASN A 70 -9.74 -3.63 33.60
C ASN A 70 -8.88 -4.57 34.47
N VAL A 71 -7.62 -4.84 34.10
CA VAL A 71 -6.70 -5.74 34.85
C VAL A 71 -5.67 -5.02 35.73
N LYS A 72 -5.86 -3.71 35.96
CA LYS A 72 -5.03 -2.88 36.87
C LYS A 72 -3.54 -2.89 36.48
N PRO A 73 -3.19 -2.42 35.27
CA PRO A 73 -1.88 -2.50 34.70
C PRO A 73 -1.06 -1.26 35.09
N ASN A 74 0.17 -1.16 34.60
CA ASN A 74 0.98 0.04 34.74
C ASN A 74 0.31 1.24 34.01
N PRO A 75 -0.02 2.36 34.69
CA PRO A 75 -0.61 3.53 34.06
C PRO A 75 0.23 4.11 32.91
N SER A 76 1.56 3.98 32.96
CA SER A 76 2.42 4.48 31.88
C SER A 76 2.18 3.72 30.58
N TYR A 77 1.99 2.40 30.66
CA TYR A 77 1.69 1.55 29.52
C TYR A 77 0.39 1.96 28.82
N ILE A 78 -0.66 2.22 29.60
CA ILE A 78 -1.94 2.70 29.05
C ILE A 78 -1.75 4.04 28.35
N SER A 79 -0.94 4.93 28.92
CA SER A 79 -0.64 6.24 28.30
C SER A 79 0.03 6.05 26.94
N ASP A 80 1.09 5.24 26.88
CA ASP A 80 1.86 5.06 25.66
C ASP A 80 1.01 4.45 24.53
N ARG A 81 0.09 3.52 24.86
CA ARG A 81 -0.87 2.97 23.89
C ARG A 81 -1.91 3.97 23.42
N LYS A 82 -2.34 4.89 24.29
CA LYS A 82 -3.25 5.98 23.92
C LYS A 82 -2.55 6.98 23.00
N ASP A 83 -1.30 7.31 23.28
CA ASP A 83 -0.47 8.18 22.45
C ASP A 83 -0.32 7.54 21.04
N GLU A 84 0.01 6.24 20.96
CA GLU A 84 0.08 5.51 19.68
C GLU A 84 -1.25 5.53 18.90
N ILE A 85 -2.39 5.33 19.57
CA ILE A 85 -3.71 5.45 18.94
C ILE A 85 -3.91 6.85 18.36
N GLU A 86 -3.53 7.90 19.09
CA GLU A 86 -3.66 9.29 18.63
C GLU A 86 -2.82 9.56 17.37
N PHE A 87 -1.58 9.06 17.33
CA PHE A 87 -0.70 9.17 16.16
C PHE A 87 -1.28 8.46 14.95
N LEU A 88 -1.79 7.23 15.13
CA LEU A 88 -2.44 6.49 14.05
C LEU A 88 -3.74 7.17 13.58
N GLN A 89 -4.49 7.79 14.49
CA GLN A 89 -5.65 8.59 14.11
C GLN A 89 -5.25 9.81 13.27
N TRP A 90 -4.15 10.47 13.62
CA TRP A 90 -3.60 11.54 12.77
C TRP A 90 -3.29 11.04 11.35
N VAL A 91 -2.64 9.87 11.21
CA VAL A 91 -2.41 9.24 9.89
C VAL A 91 -3.72 9.08 9.10
N THR A 92 -4.78 8.54 9.71
CA THR A 92 -6.08 8.39 9.02
C THR A 92 -6.70 9.72 8.60
N ARG A 93 -6.49 10.79 9.38
CA ARG A 93 -6.96 12.15 9.05
C ARG A 93 -6.22 12.74 7.86
N ILE A 94 -4.95 12.40 7.65
CA ILE A 94 -4.15 12.83 6.49
C ILE A 94 -4.54 12.07 5.22
N ILE A 95 -4.80 10.77 5.31
CA ILE A 95 -5.18 9.96 4.15
C ILE A 95 -6.49 10.45 3.52
N LYS A 96 -7.46 10.86 4.35
CA LYS A 96 -8.81 11.25 3.90
C LYS A 96 -8.83 12.42 2.89
N PRO A 97 -8.22 13.60 3.14
CA PRO A 97 -8.21 14.69 2.18
C PRO A 97 -7.44 14.36 0.90
N ILE A 98 -6.39 13.52 0.96
CA ILE A 98 -5.64 13.07 -0.21
C ILE A 98 -6.56 12.26 -1.13
N LEU A 99 -7.20 11.22 -0.58
CA LEU A 99 -8.14 10.37 -1.33
C LEU A 99 -9.40 11.10 -1.82
N ASN A 100 -9.75 12.24 -1.23
CA ASN A 100 -10.92 13.01 -1.60
C ASN A 100 -10.65 14.03 -2.71
N HIS A 101 -9.38 14.23 -3.11
CA HIS A 101 -9.01 15.20 -4.14
C HIS A 101 -9.58 14.83 -5.53
N ASP A 102 -9.89 13.55 -5.78
CA ASP A 102 -10.30 13.04 -7.09
C ASP A 102 -11.83 12.98 -7.33
N ASN A 103 -12.66 13.44 -6.39
CA ASN A 103 -14.12 13.34 -6.56
C ASN A 103 -14.70 14.32 -7.59
N ASP A 104 -13.90 15.26 -8.11
CA ASP A 104 -14.36 16.32 -9.02
C ASP A 104 -14.05 16.08 -10.51
N GLU A 105 -13.27 15.05 -10.89
CA GLU A 105 -12.96 14.75 -12.30
C GLU A 105 -13.48 13.38 -12.78
N PRO A 106 -14.13 13.30 -13.97
CA PRO A 106 -14.61 12.04 -14.53
C PRO A 106 -13.48 11.03 -14.76
N GLN A 107 -13.66 9.82 -14.21
CA GLN A 107 -12.78 8.66 -14.33
C GLN A 107 -12.28 8.43 -15.76
N GLN A 108 -10.98 8.64 -16.01
CA GLN A 108 -10.31 8.26 -17.26
C GLN A 108 -9.37 7.07 -17.07
N LEU A 109 -9.21 6.32 -18.18
CA LEU A 109 -8.49 5.05 -18.40
C LEU A 109 -7.32 4.69 -17.46
N GLY A 110 -7.09 3.38 -17.29
CA GLY A 110 -6.15 2.77 -16.34
C GLY A 110 -4.72 3.34 -16.22
N ALA A 111 -4.14 3.94 -17.27
CA ALA A 111 -2.84 4.63 -17.15
C ALA A 111 -2.92 5.93 -16.34
N ILE A 112 -4.04 6.65 -16.42
CA ILE A 112 -4.33 7.85 -15.63
C ILE A 112 -4.61 7.44 -14.18
N LYS A 113 -5.38 6.38 -13.96
CA LYS A 113 -5.66 5.84 -12.62
C LYS A 113 -4.38 5.49 -11.84
N MET A 114 -3.41 4.86 -12.50
CA MET A 114 -2.12 4.53 -11.86
C MET A 114 -1.33 5.78 -11.50
N ARG A 115 -1.27 6.79 -12.38
CA ARG A 115 -0.56 8.04 -12.09
C ARG A 115 -1.21 8.82 -10.95
N VAL A 116 -2.54 8.84 -10.90
CA VAL A 116 -3.30 9.44 -9.79
C VAL A 116 -2.98 8.74 -8.47
N GLU A 117 -3.05 7.41 -8.44
CA GLU A 117 -2.70 6.64 -7.24
C GLU A 117 -1.25 6.89 -6.78
N LEU A 118 -0.31 6.96 -7.73
CA LEU A 118 1.08 7.30 -7.42
C LEU A 118 1.20 8.72 -6.86
N ALA A 119 0.55 9.70 -7.46
CA ALA A 119 0.55 11.08 -6.99
C ALA A 119 0.01 11.18 -5.56
N ASP A 120 -1.07 10.50 -5.25
CA ASP A 120 -1.64 10.40 -3.91
C ASP A 120 -0.65 9.80 -2.91
N THR A 121 -0.03 8.67 -3.25
CA THR A 121 0.97 8.05 -2.37
C THR A 121 2.17 8.96 -2.13
N ILE A 122 2.63 9.69 -3.15
CA ILE A 122 3.74 10.66 -3.03
C ILE A 122 3.35 11.85 -2.15
N ARG A 123 2.13 12.39 -2.30
CA ARG A 123 1.61 13.47 -1.43
C ARG A 123 1.59 13.02 0.03
N PHE A 124 1.12 11.81 0.29
CA PHE A 124 1.11 11.23 1.63
C PHE A 124 2.53 11.04 2.17
N GLU A 125 3.43 10.43 1.41
CA GLU A 125 4.84 10.23 1.78
C GLU A 125 5.52 11.56 2.13
N ASN A 126 5.31 12.60 1.32
CA ASN A 126 5.87 13.92 1.57
C ASN A 126 5.37 14.52 2.90
N LEU A 127 4.06 14.48 3.17
CA LEU A 127 3.49 14.99 4.42
C LEU A 127 4.00 14.22 5.65
N MET A 128 4.11 12.90 5.54
CA MET A 128 4.65 12.05 6.60
C MET A 128 6.13 12.36 6.86
N ASN A 129 6.94 12.48 5.81
CA ASN A 129 8.36 12.81 5.93
C ASN A 129 8.58 14.21 6.49
N GLU A 130 7.78 15.20 6.07
CA GLU A 130 7.80 16.56 6.63
C GLU A 130 7.50 16.52 8.14
N ARG A 131 6.50 15.75 8.56
CA ARG A 131 6.17 15.58 9.98
C ARG A 131 7.30 14.88 10.76
N VAL A 132 7.87 13.81 10.21
CA VAL A 132 9.03 13.12 10.83
C VAL A 132 10.22 14.07 11.00
N GLN A 133 10.49 14.92 10.01
CA GLN A 133 11.55 15.92 10.11
C GLN A 133 11.24 16.97 11.20
N GLU A 134 10.00 17.47 11.26
CA GLU A 134 9.55 18.40 12.30
C GLU A 134 9.73 17.81 13.70
N LEU A 135 9.31 16.56 13.91
CA LEU A 135 9.43 15.85 15.19
C LEU A 135 10.88 15.61 15.57
N ASN A 136 11.74 15.26 14.61
CA ASN A 136 13.17 15.10 14.83
C ASN A 136 13.85 16.41 15.26
N LEU A 137 13.41 17.56 14.75
CA LEU A 137 13.90 18.86 15.21
C LEU A 137 13.46 19.13 16.65
N LYS A 138 12.17 18.91 16.97
CA LYS A 138 11.66 19.06 18.35
C LYS A 138 12.37 18.14 19.33
N LEU A 139 12.66 16.90 18.92
CA LEU A 139 13.36 15.92 19.77
C LEU A 139 14.77 16.39 20.12
N LYS A 140 15.48 17.01 19.17
CA LYS A 140 16.82 17.59 19.41
C LYS A 140 16.79 18.76 20.39
N GLU A 141 15.69 19.51 20.43
CA GLU A 141 15.51 20.68 21.29
C GLU A 141 14.89 20.33 22.66
N SER A 142 14.32 19.13 22.80
CA SER A 142 13.65 18.72 24.04
C SER A 142 14.65 18.44 25.16
N ASN A 143 14.37 19.01 26.32
CA ASN A 143 15.11 18.77 27.57
C ASN A 143 14.30 17.93 28.56
N ASN A 144 13.14 17.43 28.16
CA ASN A 144 12.23 16.66 29.00
C ASN A 144 12.18 15.20 28.53
N LEU A 145 12.61 14.28 29.40
CA LEU A 145 12.65 12.85 29.07
C LEU A 145 11.28 12.30 28.64
N ARG A 146 10.18 12.71 29.29
CA ARG A 146 8.84 12.23 28.91
C ARG A 146 8.42 12.78 27.54
N GLU A 147 8.76 14.02 27.24
CA GLU A 147 8.50 14.59 25.91
C GLU A 147 9.33 13.88 24.84
N SER A 148 10.62 13.64 25.10
CA SER A 148 11.48 12.85 24.21
C SER A 148 10.90 11.47 23.93
N ASP A 149 10.44 10.75 24.95
CA ASP A 149 9.83 9.42 24.79
C ASP A 149 8.58 9.47 23.91
N ILE A 150 7.71 10.48 24.09
CA ILE A 150 6.50 10.66 23.27
C ILE A 150 6.89 10.96 21.81
N LEU A 151 7.87 11.85 21.58
CA LEU A 151 8.33 12.21 20.24
C LEU A 151 8.96 11.01 19.51
N ILE A 152 9.76 10.20 20.21
CA ILE A 152 10.35 8.97 19.65
C ILE A 152 9.23 7.99 19.25
N ASN A 153 8.24 7.77 20.12
CA ASN A 153 7.11 6.90 19.81
C ASN A 153 6.28 7.39 18.61
N GLU A 154 6.10 8.71 18.47
CA GLU A 154 5.43 9.29 17.30
C GLU A 154 6.25 9.02 16.02
N ILE A 155 7.55 9.31 16.05
CA ILE A 155 8.46 9.07 14.92
C ILE A 155 8.42 7.59 14.50
N ASP A 156 8.61 6.66 15.44
CA ASP A 156 8.59 5.21 15.19
C ASP A 156 7.26 4.77 14.57
N THR A 157 6.14 5.34 15.03
CA THR A 157 4.80 5.05 14.49
C THR A 157 4.65 5.53 13.05
N LEU A 158 5.16 6.73 12.75
CA LEU A 158 5.10 7.32 11.41
C LEU A 158 6.02 6.58 10.44
N GLU A 159 7.25 6.25 10.85
CA GLU A 159 8.20 5.46 10.06
C GLU A 159 7.70 4.04 9.81
N SER A 160 7.08 3.40 10.81
CA SER A 160 6.42 2.11 10.64
C SER A 160 5.30 2.17 9.59
N THR A 161 4.51 3.24 9.60
CA THR A 161 3.44 3.47 8.62
C THR A 161 4.00 3.66 7.21
N LEU A 162 5.08 4.43 7.06
CA LEU A 162 5.80 4.61 5.79
C LEU A 162 6.37 3.28 5.28
N GLY A 163 6.94 2.45 6.16
CA GLY A 163 7.40 1.11 5.82
C GLY A 163 6.28 0.24 5.27
N ARG A 164 5.10 0.25 5.91
CA ARG A 164 3.92 -0.48 5.42
C ARG A 164 3.44 0.02 4.06
N LEU A 165 3.52 1.33 3.80
CA LEU A 165 3.20 1.86 2.48
C LEU A 165 4.19 1.37 1.41
N SER A 166 5.48 1.35 1.72
CA SER A 166 6.51 0.81 0.81
C SER A 166 6.27 -0.67 0.48
N ASP A 167 5.93 -1.48 1.49
CA ASP A 167 5.54 -2.89 1.30
C ASP A 167 4.32 -3.03 0.37
N LEU A 168 3.34 -2.15 0.50
CA LEU A 168 2.16 -2.13 -0.35
C LEU A 168 2.49 -1.74 -1.80
N LYS A 169 3.42 -0.81 -2.00
CA LYS A 169 3.84 -0.31 -3.33
C LYS A 169 4.68 -1.33 -4.09
N TYR A 170 5.64 -1.96 -3.41
CA TYR A 170 6.68 -2.76 -4.08
C TYR A 170 6.81 -4.20 -3.58
N GLY A 171 6.29 -4.51 -2.39
CA GLY A 171 6.54 -5.78 -1.70
C GLY A 171 6.07 -7.01 -2.48
N ASP A 172 4.90 -6.96 -3.13
CA ASP A 172 4.42 -8.07 -3.96
C ASP A 172 5.35 -8.33 -5.17
N LYS A 173 5.83 -7.26 -5.82
CA LYS A 173 6.75 -7.37 -6.95
C LYS A 173 8.13 -7.84 -6.50
N ALA A 174 8.62 -7.37 -5.36
CA ALA A 174 9.88 -7.83 -4.77
C ALA A 174 9.82 -9.33 -4.47
N ARG A 175 8.78 -9.78 -3.76
CA ARG A 175 8.55 -11.21 -3.48
C ARG A 175 8.41 -12.04 -4.76
N ALA A 176 7.70 -11.54 -5.78
CA ALA A 176 7.57 -12.24 -7.05
C ALA A 176 8.92 -12.39 -7.78
N ILE A 177 9.81 -11.40 -7.67
CA ILE A 177 11.18 -11.50 -8.20
C ILE A 177 11.96 -12.56 -7.43
N GLU A 178 11.96 -12.52 -6.10
CA GLU A 178 12.66 -13.50 -5.24
C GLU A 178 12.21 -14.94 -5.55
N ILE A 179 10.90 -15.17 -5.67
CA ILE A 179 10.34 -16.49 -6.01
C ILE A 179 10.78 -16.92 -7.42
N ALA A 180 10.78 -16.01 -8.41
CA ALA A 180 11.23 -16.33 -9.76
C ALA A 180 12.71 -16.73 -9.79
N GLU A 181 13.55 -16.04 -9.01
CA GLU A 181 14.99 -16.34 -8.91
C GLU A 181 15.27 -17.65 -8.17
N ALA A 182 14.57 -17.91 -7.06
CA ALA A 182 14.66 -19.17 -6.35
C ALA A 182 14.29 -20.37 -7.24
N ASN A 183 13.42 -20.16 -8.24
CA ASN A 183 13.02 -21.15 -9.23
C ASN A 183 13.90 -21.17 -10.50
N ASN A 184 15.04 -20.47 -10.52
CA ASN A 184 15.92 -20.30 -11.69
C ASN A 184 15.23 -19.69 -12.93
N ASN A 185 14.07 -19.03 -12.76
CA ASN A 185 13.35 -18.37 -13.84
C ASN A 185 13.81 -16.90 -13.99
N PHE A 186 15.08 -16.73 -14.39
CA PHE A 186 15.70 -15.41 -14.51
C PHE A 186 15.04 -14.53 -15.58
N GLN A 187 14.42 -15.13 -16.60
CA GLN A 187 13.69 -14.37 -17.62
C GLN A 187 12.46 -13.68 -17.00
N GLN A 188 11.70 -14.38 -16.15
CA GLN A 188 10.58 -13.79 -15.44
C GLN A 188 11.04 -12.74 -14.43
N ALA A 189 12.07 -13.02 -13.64
CA ALA A 189 12.65 -12.06 -12.70
C ALA A 189 13.07 -10.76 -13.41
N ASN A 190 13.73 -10.85 -14.57
CA ASN A 190 14.15 -9.69 -15.36
C ASN A 190 12.96 -8.92 -15.95
N ARG A 191 11.88 -9.59 -16.36
CA ARG A 191 10.64 -8.92 -16.79
C ARG A 191 10.02 -8.13 -15.64
N LEU A 192 9.93 -8.70 -14.45
CA LEU A 192 9.39 -8.04 -13.26
C LEU A 192 10.24 -6.84 -12.83
N ARG A 193 11.57 -6.95 -12.85
CA ARG A 193 12.48 -5.82 -12.59
C ARG A 193 12.25 -4.64 -13.53
N LYS A 194 12.11 -4.92 -14.84
CA LYS A 194 11.81 -3.87 -15.82
C LYS A 194 10.48 -3.18 -15.55
N GLN A 195 9.48 -3.91 -15.07
CA GLN A 195 8.21 -3.30 -14.67
C GLN A 195 8.37 -2.44 -13.43
N LEU A 196 9.10 -2.91 -12.41
CA LEU A 196 9.35 -2.15 -11.18
C LEU A 196 10.07 -0.83 -11.48
N ILE A 197 11.13 -0.87 -12.30
CA ILE A 197 11.88 0.33 -12.73
C ILE A 197 10.94 1.34 -13.39
N LYS A 198 10.06 0.90 -14.30
CA LYS A 198 9.09 1.81 -14.94
C LYS A 198 8.14 2.50 -13.96
N ILE A 199 7.79 1.83 -12.87
CA ILE A 199 6.95 2.42 -11.82
C ILE A 199 7.75 3.49 -11.06
N GLN A 200 8.98 3.16 -10.69
CA GLN A 200 9.88 4.08 -9.98
C GLN A 200 10.22 5.31 -10.82
N ASP A 201 10.47 5.14 -12.12
CA ASP A 201 10.70 6.26 -13.05
C ASP A 201 9.48 7.19 -13.11
N MET A 202 8.27 6.61 -13.14
CA MET A 202 7.02 7.37 -13.15
C MET A 202 6.78 8.08 -11.82
N GLU A 203 7.11 7.46 -10.69
CA GLU A 203 7.04 8.08 -9.37
C GLU A 203 7.98 9.28 -9.26
N LEU A 204 9.21 9.16 -9.78
CA LEU A 204 10.18 10.26 -9.79
C LEU A 204 9.69 11.42 -10.66
N GLU A 205 9.12 11.12 -11.82
CA GLU A 205 8.50 12.11 -12.72
C GLU A 205 7.36 12.86 -12.02
N ILE A 206 6.41 12.13 -11.44
CA ILE A 206 5.24 12.70 -10.74
C ILE A 206 5.67 13.47 -9.50
N GLY A 207 6.62 12.95 -8.72
CA GLY A 207 7.15 13.63 -7.54
C GLY A 207 7.78 14.98 -7.89
N THR A 208 8.52 15.03 -8.99
CA THR A 208 9.08 16.28 -9.51
C THR A 208 7.98 17.28 -9.87
N GLN A 209 6.91 16.83 -10.53
CA GLN A 209 5.76 17.67 -10.89
C GLN A 209 5.05 18.23 -9.65
N ILE A 210 4.82 17.40 -8.63
CA ILE A 210 4.20 17.82 -7.37
C ILE A 210 5.07 18.88 -6.66
N GLN A 211 6.39 18.72 -6.67
CA GLN A 211 7.30 19.67 -6.04
C GLN A 211 7.33 21.02 -6.76
N MET A 212 7.19 21.05 -8.09
CA MET A 212 7.12 22.28 -8.88
C MET A 212 5.79 23.05 -8.70
N GLN A 213 4.76 22.42 -8.13
CA GLN A 213 3.45 23.04 -7.87
C GLN A 213 3.32 23.62 -6.46
N LYS A 214 4.31 23.42 -5.58
CA LYS A 214 4.39 24.04 -4.25
C LYS A 214 5.06 25.42 -4.33
#